data_AF-A0A6S6T8L4-F1
#
_entry.id   AF-A0A6S6T8L4-F1
#
_cell.length_a   1.000
_cell.length_b   1.000
_cell.length_c   1.000
_cell.angle_alpha   90.00
_cell.angle_beta   90.00
_cell.angle_gamma   90.00
#
_symmetry.space_group_name_H-M   'P 1'
#
loop_
_entity.id
_entity.type
_entity.pdbx_description
1 polymer ?
#
loop_
_entity_poly.entity_id
_entity_poly.type
_entity_poly.pdbx_seq_one_letter_code
_entity_poly.pdbx_strand_id
1 'polypeptide(L)'
;FNGETFKSKLLLHAPTINPINQTQKVRFSVPKEALCLSGLRDNAILSMESKTLKVSKESVINHEGHNVVFVKSENAYEALKVKILGEVGNYYYLEDDSKLKMPIATTSVAILKSLMESDDE
;
A
#
# COMPACT_ATOMS: atom_id res chain seq x y z
N PHE A 1 19.65 7.47 19.60
CA PHE A 1 20.96 8.13 19.84
C PHE A 1 21.98 7.03 20.10
N ASN A 2 23.17 7.05 19.49
CA ASN A 2 24.19 6.00 19.65
C ASN A 2 23.74 4.54 19.37
N GLY A 3 22.72 4.34 18.53
CA GLY A 3 22.17 3.00 18.25
C GLY A 3 21.34 2.39 19.37
N GLU A 4 21.11 3.12 20.46
CA GLU A 4 20.26 2.66 21.56
C GLU A 4 18.79 2.62 21.14
N THR A 5 18.13 1.53 21.48
CA THR A 5 16.70 1.32 21.23
C THR A 5 15.96 1.32 22.56
N PHE A 6 14.77 1.92 22.59
CA PHE A 6 13.92 1.93 23.77
C PHE A 6 12.48 1.65 23.39
N LYS A 7 11.72 1.07 24.32
CA LYS A 7 10.29 0.89 24.16
C LYS A 7 9.57 2.20 24.48
N SER A 8 8.63 2.56 23.63
CA SER A 8 7.81 3.75 23.77
C SER A 8 6.33 3.40 23.73
N LYS A 9 5.48 4.24 24.33
CA LYS A 9 4.03 4.13 24.29
C LYS A 9 3.44 5.34 23.58
N LEU A 10 2.46 5.10 22.71
CA LEU A 10 1.63 6.16 22.16
C LEU A 10 0.78 6.79 23.28
N LEU A 11 0.98 8.08 23.54
CA LEU A 11 0.25 8.83 24.55
C LEU A 11 -0.93 9.59 23.96
N LEU A 12 -0.79 10.07 22.73
CA LEU A 12 -1.83 10.83 22.06
C LEU A 12 -1.67 10.75 20.54
N HIS A 13 -2.78 10.52 19.85
CA HIS A 13 -2.99 10.89 18.46
C HIS A 13 -4.05 11.99 18.45
N ALA A 14 -3.65 13.22 18.13
CA ALA A 14 -4.53 14.38 18.25
C ALA A 14 -5.70 14.27 17.24
N PRO A 15 -6.96 14.49 17.63
CA PRO A 15 -8.10 14.34 16.72
C PRO A 15 -8.20 15.48 15.69
N THR A 16 -7.43 16.56 15.85
CA THR A 16 -7.51 17.76 15.03
C THR A 16 -6.20 18.02 14.28
N ILE A 17 -6.30 18.55 13.06
CA ILE A 17 -5.17 19.01 12.25
C ILE A 17 -4.81 20.44 12.69
N ASN A 18 -3.52 20.74 12.81
CA ASN A 18 -3.04 22.10 13.07
C ASN A 18 -3.27 22.96 11.81
N PRO A 19 -4.02 24.07 11.89
CA PRO A 19 -4.41 24.85 10.71
C PRO A 19 -3.24 25.61 10.06
N ILE A 20 -2.16 25.86 10.79
CA ILE A 20 -1.01 26.66 10.31
C ILE A 20 -0.09 25.81 9.42
N ASN A 21 0.18 24.58 9.83
CA ASN A 21 1.15 23.72 9.14
C ASN A 21 0.52 22.46 8.52
N GLN A 22 -0.80 22.30 8.63
CA GLN A 22 -1.55 21.17 8.08
C GLN A 22 -1.03 19.81 8.58
N THR A 23 -0.51 19.75 9.81
CA THR A 23 0.01 18.50 10.42
C THR A 23 -0.89 18.03 11.57
N GLN A 24 -0.94 16.71 11.78
CA GLN A 24 -1.57 16.09 12.93
C GLN A 24 -0.51 15.74 13.98
N LYS A 25 -0.78 16.04 15.25
CA LYS A 25 0.19 15.82 16.32
C LYS A 25 0.08 14.40 16.88
N VAL A 26 1.22 13.73 16.97
CA VAL A 26 1.37 12.44 17.65
C VAL A 26 2.36 12.61 18.81
N ARG A 27 2.03 12.07 20.00
CA ARG A 27 2.88 12.14 21.19
C ARG A 27 3.22 10.74 21.67
N PHE A 28 4.51 10.50 21.89
CA PHE A 28 5.06 9.26 22.41
C PHE A 28 5.68 9.49 23.80
N SER A 29 5.72 8.45 24.64
CA SER A 29 6.44 8.49 25.90
C SER A 29 7.92 8.16 25.68
N VAL A 30 8.80 8.93 26.29
CA VAL A 30 10.24 8.62 26.29
C VAL A 30 10.60 8.12 27.68
N PRO A 31 11.17 6.91 27.83
CA PRO A 31 11.65 6.43 29.12
C PRO A 31 12.77 7.32 29.66
N LYS A 32 12.90 7.43 30.99
CA LYS A 32 13.88 8.34 31.62
C LYS A 32 15.32 7.94 31.31
N GLU A 33 15.54 6.64 31.12
CA GLU A 33 16.81 6.01 30.78
C GLU A 33 17.26 6.25 29.34
N ALA A 34 16.39 6.76 28.44
CA ALA A 34 16.74 6.99 27.03
C ALA A 34 17.60 8.23 26.77
N LEU A 35 17.99 8.97 27.84
CA LEU A 35 18.89 10.13 27.81
C LEU A 35 18.61 11.15 26.67
N CYS A 36 17.35 11.30 26.26
CA CYS A 36 16.96 12.21 25.19
C CYS A 36 16.89 13.64 25.72
N LEU A 37 17.71 14.53 25.15
CA LEU A 37 17.68 15.96 25.46
C LEU A 37 16.45 16.64 24.85
N SER A 38 15.87 17.58 25.59
CA SER A 38 14.79 18.41 25.08
C SER A 38 15.26 19.26 23.89
N GLY A 39 14.44 19.36 22.85
CA GLY A 39 14.74 20.11 21.64
C GLY A 39 15.49 19.33 20.55
N LEU A 40 15.83 18.06 20.81
CA LEU A 40 16.38 17.18 19.79
C LEU A 40 15.38 17.00 18.62
N ARG A 41 15.90 17.07 17.39
CA ARG A 41 15.13 16.87 16.16
C ARG A 41 15.68 15.66 15.43
N ASP A 42 14.78 14.77 15.03
CA ASP A 42 15.09 13.61 14.21
C ASP A 42 13.85 13.22 13.38
N ASN A 43 14.05 12.37 12.39
CA ASN A 43 12.97 11.83 11.57
C ASN A 43 12.32 10.63 12.26
N ALA A 44 10.99 10.61 12.26
CA ALA A 44 10.23 9.44 12.68
C ALA A 44 9.81 8.64 11.44
N ILE A 45 10.05 7.34 11.45
CA ILE A 45 9.51 6.41 10.44
C ILE A 45 8.27 5.77 11.04
N LEU A 46 7.13 5.94 10.36
CA LEU A 46 5.88 5.30 10.68
C LEU A 46 5.63 4.21 9.64
N SER A 47 5.52 2.96 10.07
CA SER A 47 5.13 1.85 9.22
C SER A 47 3.81 1.27 9.69
N MET A 48 2.95 0.91 8.74
CA MET A 48 1.77 0.08 8.97
C MET A 48 1.99 -1.24 8.23
N GLU A 49 1.86 -2.34 8.96
CA GLU A 49 1.87 -3.66 8.36
C GLU A 49 0.46 -3.99 7.89
N SER A 50 0.34 -4.34 6.62
CA SER A 50 -0.89 -4.87 6.03
C SER A 50 -0.53 -6.05 5.13
N LYS A 51 -1.44 -7.02 5.05
CA LYS A 51 -1.33 -8.07 4.03
C LYS A 51 -1.62 -7.44 2.68
N THR A 52 -0.70 -7.59 1.76
CA THR A 52 -0.80 -7.05 0.40
C THR A 52 -0.29 -8.06 -0.60
N LEU A 53 -0.83 -8.02 -1.81
CA LEU A 53 -0.28 -8.78 -2.92
C LEU A 53 0.61 -7.88 -3.78
N LYS A 54 1.87 -8.26 -3.91
CA LYS A 54 2.83 -7.54 -4.76
C LYS A 54 2.71 -8.04 -6.21
N VAL A 55 2.43 -7.14 -7.15
CA VAL A 55 2.31 -7.45 -8.59
C VAL A 55 3.15 -6.49 -9.43
N SER A 56 3.57 -6.92 -10.62
CA SER A 56 4.21 -6.02 -11.59
C SER A 56 3.21 -4.97 -12.05
N LYS A 57 3.67 -3.72 -12.24
CA LYS A 57 2.83 -2.65 -12.81
C LYS A 57 2.27 -3.03 -14.19
N GLU A 58 3.02 -3.80 -14.97
CA GLU A 58 2.62 -4.28 -16.30
C GLU A 58 1.44 -5.26 -16.25
N SER A 59 1.15 -5.86 -15.09
CA SER A 59 0.05 -6.80 -14.88
C SER A 59 -1.28 -6.11 -14.56
N VAL A 60 -1.25 -4.80 -14.32
CA VAL A 60 -2.43 -4.01 -13.95
C VAL A 60 -2.80 -3.09 -15.11
N ILE A 61 -4.06 -3.11 -15.52
CA ILE A 61 -4.61 -2.18 -16.50
C ILE A 61 -5.65 -1.27 -15.87
N ASN A 62 -5.84 -0.10 -16.48
CA ASN A 62 -7.03 0.69 -16.24
C ASN A 62 -8.10 0.35 -17.29
N HIS A 63 -9.29 0.02 -16.82
CA HIS A 63 -10.48 -0.18 -17.65
C HIS A 63 -11.68 0.43 -16.92
N GLU A 64 -12.40 1.30 -17.62
CA GLU A 64 -13.54 2.07 -17.08
C GLU A 64 -13.26 2.80 -15.75
N GLY A 65 -12.06 3.36 -15.59
CA GLY A 65 -11.69 4.07 -14.36
C GLY A 65 -11.36 3.15 -13.18
N HIS A 66 -11.36 1.83 -13.36
CA HIS A 66 -10.96 0.86 -12.36
C HIS A 66 -9.61 0.22 -12.71
N ASN A 67 -8.83 -0.11 -11.68
CA ASN A 67 -7.63 -0.94 -11.85
C ASN A 67 -8.06 -2.40 -11.91
N VAL A 68 -7.58 -3.14 -12.89
CA VAL A 68 -7.97 -4.51 -13.18
C VAL A 68 -6.73 -5.36 -13.41
N VAL A 69 -6.77 -6.61 -12.94
CA VAL A 69 -5.80 -7.67 -13.28
C VAL A 69 -6.55 -8.84 -13.91
N PHE A 70 -5.87 -9.61 -14.76
CA PHE A 70 -6.41 -10.86 -15.28
C PHE A 70 -5.87 -12.03 -14.47
N VAL A 71 -6.76 -12.76 -13.80
CA VAL A 71 -6.43 -13.99 -13.07
C VAL A 71 -6.69 -15.20 -13.96
N LYS A 72 -5.79 -16.18 -13.93
CA LYS A 72 -5.94 -17.44 -14.67
C LYS A 72 -6.84 -18.39 -13.87
N SER A 73 -8.04 -18.67 -14.37
CA SER A 73 -8.89 -19.76 -13.89
C SER A 73 -8.61 -21.05 -14.68
N GLU A 74 -9.32 -22.14 -14.39
CA GLU A 74 -9.02 -23.48 -14.95
C GLU A 74 -8.94 -23.50 -16.48
N ASN A 75 -9.81 -22.74 -17.16
CA ASN A 75 -9.91 -22.73 -18.62
C ASN A 75 -9.91 -21.33 -19.25
N ALA A 76 -9.77 -20.25 -18.46
CA ALA A 76 -9.94 -18.88 -18.96
C ALA A 76 -9.09 -17.87 -18.18
N TYR A 77 -9.14 -16.61 -18.64
CA TYR A 77 -8.67 -15.46 -17.90
C TYR A 77 -9.88 -14.63 -17.47
N GLU A 78 -9.94 -14.28 -16.20
CA GLU A 78 -11.02 -13.47 -15.64
C GLU A 78 -10.48 -12.10 -15.23
N ALA A 79 -11.18 -11.05 -15.64
CA ALA A 79 -10.88 -9.68 -15.25
C ALA A 79 -11.36 -9.42 -13.82
N LEU A 80 -10.44 -8.98 -12.95
CA LEU A 80 -10.72 -8.75 -11.54
C LEU A 80 -10.34 -7.32 -11.15
N LYS A 81 -11.32 -6.56 -10.65
CA LYS A 81 -11.10 -5.21 -10.11
C LYS A 81 -10.25 -5.30 -8.84
N VAL A 82 -9.20 -4.49 -8.77
CA VAL A 82 -8.26 -4.48 -7.65
C VAL A 82 -8.10 -3.07 -7.10
N LYS A 83 -7.82 -3.02 -5.79
CA LYS A 83 -7.48 -1.77 -5.11
C LYS A 83 -5.98 -1.72 -4.89
N ILE A 84 -5.34 -0.67 -5.43
CA ILE A 84 -3.92 -0.39 -5.21
C ILE A 84 -3.80 0.34 -3.88
N LEU A 85 -3.04 -0.22 -2.94
CA LEU A 85 -2.73 0.38 -1.64
C LEU A 85 -1.46 1.23 -1.66
N GLY A 86 -0.58 0.96 -2.62
CA GLY A 86 0.64 1.73 -2.82
C GLY A 86 1.49 1.20 -3.98
N GLU A 87 2.58 1.90 -4.26
CA GLU A 87 3.53 1.54 -5.30
C GLU A 87 4.97 1.72 -4.82
N VAL A 88 5.87 0.83 -5.24
CA VAL A 88 7.31 0.96 -5.02
C VAL A 88 8.05 0.46 -6.27
N GLY A 89 8.79 1.36 -6.93
CA GLY A 89 9.49 1.04 -8.18
C GLY A 89 8.52 0.55 -9.26
N ASN A 90 8.80 -0.64 -9.79
CA ASN A 90 8.01 -1.30 -10.86
C ASN A 90 6.89 -2.20 -10.33
N TYR A 91 6.51 -2.06 -9.06
CA TYR A 91 5.49 -2.90 -8.43
C TYR A 91 4.34 -2.10 -7.84
N TYR A 92 3.14 -2.66 -7.96
CA TYR A 92 1.97 -2.27 -7.18
C TYR A 92 1.76 -3.23 -6.02
N TYR A 93 1.23 -2.70 -4.92
CA TYR A 93 0.80 -3.45 -3.76
C TYR A 93 -0.72 -3.39 -3.70
N LEU A 94 -1.36 -4.51 -3.96
CA LEU A 94 -2.81 -4.64 -3.99
C LEU A 94 -3.35 -5.03 -2.61
N GLU A 95 -4.58 -4.63 -2.32
CA GLU A 95 -5.35 -5.14 -1.19
C GLU A 95 -5.50 -6.67 -1.33
N ASP A 96 -5.29 -7.40 -0.23
CA ASP A 96 -5.40 -8.85 -0.21
C ASP A 96 -6.86 -9.28 -0.46
N ASP A 97 -7.09 -10.09 -1.48
CA ASP A 97 -8.38 -10.66 -1.85
C ASP A 97 -8.19 -12.16 -2.10
N SER A 98 -9.12 -12.98 -1.61
CA SER A 98 -9.04 -14.44 -1.75
C SER A 98 -9.02 -14.90 -3.21
N LYS A 99 -9.59 -14.13 -4.13
CA LYS A 99 -9.58 -14.40 -5.58
C LYS A 99 -8.23 -14.11 -6.23
N LEU A 100 -7.39 -13.27 -5.61
CA LEU A 100 -6.04 -12.96 -6.08
C LEU A 100 -4.99 -14.02 -5.70
N LYS A 101 -5.44 -15.17 -5.17
CA LYS A 101 -4.55 -16.33 -4.93
C LYS A 101 -4.24 -17.12 -6.20
N MET A 102 -4.97 -16.86 -7.29
CA MET A 102 -4.71 -17.47 -8.60
C MET A 102 -3.57 -16.75 -9.34
N PRO A 103 -2.86 -17.43 -10.25
CA PRO A 103 -1.82 -16.79 -11.06
C PRO A 103 -2.35 -15.59 -11.84
N ILE A 104 -1.63 -14.46 -11.78
CA ILE A 104 -1.98 -13.23 -12.50
C ILE A 104 -1.19 -13.18 -13.82
N ALA A 105 -1.87 -12.80 -14.90
CA ALA A 105 -1.23 -12.56 -16.19
C ALA A 105 -0.27 -11.37 -16.10
N THR A 106 1.01 -11.61 -16.42
CA THR A 106 2.05 -10.58 -16.42
C THR A 106 2.46 -10.13 -17.83
N THR A 107 2.02 -10.86 -18.86
CA THR A 107 2.34 -10.61 -20.27
C THR A 107 1.08 -10.66 -21.11
N SER A 108 1.12 -10.05 -22.30
CA SER A 108 -0.02 -10.02 -23.24
C SER A 108 -1.32 -9.44 -22.66
N VAL A 109 -1.21 -8.64 -21.59
CA VAL A 109 -2.35 -8.04 -20.88
C VAL A 109 -3.17 -7.12 -21.79
N ALA A 110 -2.51 -6.46 -22.76
CA ALA A 110 -3.19 -5.65 -23.77
C ALA A 110 -4.12 -6.48 -24.67
N ILE A 111 -3.73 -7.71 -25.02
CA ILE A 111 -4.58 -8.61 -25.83
C ILE A 111 -5.80 -9.02 -25.02
N LEU A 112 -5.61 -9.37 -23.75
CA LEU A 112 -6.71 -9.71 -22.84
C LEU A 112 -7.69 -8.54 -22.65
N LYS A 113 -7.15 -7.31 -22.59
CA LYS A 113 -7.96 -6.09 -22.55
C LYS A 113 -8.82 -5.93 -23.80
N SER A 114 -8.23 -6.08 -24.99
CA SER A 114 -8.97 -5.94 -26.25
C SER A 114 -10.05 -7.00 -26.42
N LEU A 115 -9.81 -8.24 -25.95
CA LEU A 115 -10.83 -9.30 -25.98
C LEU A 115 -12.02 -8.98 -25.07
N MET A 116 -11.74 -8.40 -23.89
CA MET A 116 -12.79 -7.96 -22.97
C MET A 116 -13.63 -6.81 -23.58
N GLU A 117 -13.00 -5.89 -24.31
CA GLU A 117 -13.70 -4.79 -25.00
C GLU A 117 -14.52 -5.26 -26.21
N SER A 118 -14.13 -6.36 -26.88
CA SER A 118 -14.86 -6.89 -28.04
C SER A 118 -16.08 -7.73 -27.68
N ASP A 119 -16.16 -8.25 -26.46
CA ASP A 119 -17.31 -9.03 -26.00
C ASP A 119 -18.49 -8.16 -25.52
N ASP A 120 -18.27 -6.85 -25.31
CA ASP A 120 -19.26 -5.87 -24.88
C ASP A 120 -19.90 -5.05 -26.05
N GLU A 121 -19.56 -5.38 -27.32
CA GLU A 121 -20.22 -4.87 -28.55
C GLU A 121 -21.23 -5.85 -29.14
#